data_AF-A0A183KZ03-F1
#
_entry.id   AF-A0A183KZ03-F1
#
_cell.length_a   1.000
_cell.length_b   1.000
_cell.length_c   1.000
_cell.angle_alpha   90.00
_cell.angle_beta   90.00
_cell.angle_gamma   90.00
#
_symmetry.space_group_name_H-M   'P 1'
#
loop_
_entity.id
_entity.type
_entity.pdbx_description
1 polymer ?
#
loop_
_entity_poly.entity_id
_entity_poly.type
_entity_poly.pdbx_seq_one_letter_code
_entity_poly.pdbx_strand_id
1 'polypeptide(L)'
;ILNKADNNNNNNNNNNNNNNNNNNNNKHQGIFGTVFNRANLYICRLRKTTWLGKYPVREVLIVTLITAVLSFPHTYLRMNTSELIKLLVSRCSPGSDFSLCDYHYNTSNPMTKVYQNYPAGPSLSTAMVLLAIALILKLILTVFTFGIKVPTGLFIPSLAAGAIMGRMLGIATEQLVVAYASHPFIVKMCKSSQPCINPGLYAMVGAAATLGGVTRMTISLVVVMLELTGG
;
A
#
# COMPACT_ATOMS: atom_id res chain seq x y z
N ILE A 1 1.03 -24.83 -57.52
CA ILE A 1 1.61 -23.83 -58.44
C ILE A 1 0.86 -22.52 -58.15
N LEU A 2 1.30 -21.79 -57.11
CA LEU A 2 1.99 -20.48 -57.23
C LEU A 2 1.08 -19.46 -57.95
N ASN A 3 0.68 -18.31 -57.41
CA ASN A 3 1.27 -17.47 -56.39
C ASN A 3 0.22 -16.42 -55.97
N LYS A 4 0.01 -16.20 -54.67
CA LYS A 4 -0.59 -14.96 -54.15
C LYS A 4 0.13 -14.59 -52.86
N ALA A 5 1.35 -14.12 -53.02
CA ALA A 5 2.13 -13.48 -51.98
C ALA A 5 2.73 -12.24 -52.63
N ASP A 6 2.28 -11.06 -52.17
CA ASP A 6 3.09 -9.85 -51.99
C ASP A 6 2.16 -8.64 -51.82
N ASN A 7 1.65 -8.44 -50.59
CA ASN A 7 1.26 -7.12 -50.09
C ASN A 7 0.86 -7.14 -48.60
N ASN A 8 1.76 -7.59 -47.71
CA ASN A 8 1.45 -7.52 -46.27
C ASN A 8 2.66 -7.33 -45.34
N ASN A 9 3.72 -6.64 -45.80
CA ASN A 9 4.93 -6.44 -44.99
C ASN A 9 5.20 -5.00 -44.52
N ASN A 10 4.31 -4.04 -44.78
CA ASN A 10 4.52 -2.64 -44.35
C ASN A 10 3.66 -2.14 -43.18
N ASN A 11 2.77 -2.97 -42.61
CA ASN A 11 1.88 -2.53 -41.51
C ASN A 11 2.32 -2.95 -40.10
N ASN A 12 3.40 -3.72 -39.94
CA ASN A 12 3.82 -4.22 -38.62
C ASN A 12 4.83 -3.33 -37.87
N ASN A 13 5.43 -2.33 -38.53
CA ASN A 13 6.42 -1.46 -37.88
C ASN A 13 5.83 -0.17 -37.25
N ASN A 14 4.58 0.19 -37.58
CA ASN A 14 3.95 1.42 -37.04
C ASN A 14 3.15 1.19 -35.74
N ASN A 15 2.83 -0.06 -35.37
CA ASN A 15 2.06 -0.35 -34.15
C ASN A 15 2.92 -0.53 -32.89
N ASN A 16 4.24 -0.69 -33.03
CA ASN A 16 5.16 -0.80 -31.88
C ASN A 16 5.64 0.57 -31.37
N ASN A 17 5.57 1.63 -32.19
CA ASN A 17 5.98 2.97 -31.79
C ASN A 17 4.85 3.79 -31.14
N ASN A 18 3.58 3.46 -31.40
CA ASN A 18 2.44 4.19 -30.82
C ASN A 18 2.10 3.80 -29.37
N ASN A 19 2.58 2.65 -28.89
CA ASN A 19 2.38 2.23 -27.49
C ASN A 19 3.45 2.77 -26.52
N ASN A 20 4.54 3.34 -27.03
CA ASN A 20 5.57 3.99 -26.22
C ASN A 20 5.31 5.49 -26.04
N ASN A 21 4.58 6.12 -26.97
CA ASN A 21 4.30 7.57 -26.93
C ASN A 21 3.13 7.98 -26.03
N ASN A 22 2.25 7.04 -25.64
CA ASN A 22 1.18 7.32 -24.67
C ASN A 22 1.64 7.25 -23.20
N ASN A 23 2.90 6.86 -22.94
CA ASN A 23 3.46 6.81 -21.59
C ASN A 23 4.01 8.16 -21.10
N ASN A 24 4.06 9.18 -21.95
CA ASN A 24 4.72 10.45 -21.64
C ASN A 24 3.76 11.62 -21.32
N ASN A 25 2.44 11.43 -21.46
CA ASN A 25 1.48 12.55 -21.41
C ASN A 25 0.56 12.59 -20.18
N ASN A 26 0.84 11.83 -19.12
CA ASN A 26 0.08 11.90 -17.85
C ASN A 26 1.04 11.89 -16.63
N LYS A 27 1.91 12.90 -16.56
CA LYS A 27 3.06 12.97 -15.65
C LYS A 27 2.74 13.49 -14.22
N HIS A 28 1.58 13.14 -13.66
CA HIS A 28 1.16 13.64 -12.33
C HIS A 28 0.61 12.56 -11.38
N GLN A 29 0.79 11.27 -11.66
CA GLN A 29 0.44 10.21 -10.70
C GLN A 29 1.66 9.83 -9.85
N GLY A 30 1.46 9.54 -8.56
CA GLY A 30 2.55 9.23 -7.64
C GLY A 30 3.45 8.09 -8.13
N ILE A 31 4.77 8.20 -7.89
CA ILE A 31 5.79 7.24 -8.36
C ILE A 31 5.45 5.80 -7.92
N PHE A 32 5.00 5.63 -6.68
CA PHE A 32 4.61 4.32 -6.17
C PHE A 32 3.37 3.74 -6.87
N GLY A 33 2.34 4.56 -7.08
CA GLY A 33 1.12 4.16 -7.78
C GLY A 33 1.37 3.85 -9.26
N THR A 34 2.27 4.59 -9.91
CA THR A 34 2.66 4.34 -11.31
C THR A 34 3.49 3.06 -11.47
N VAL A 35 4.42 2.77 -10.55
CA VAL A 35 5.16 1.49 -10.52
C VAL A 35 4.20 0.32 -10.30
N PHE A 36 3.29 0.43 -9.32
CA PHE A 36 2.29 -0.61 -9.05
C PHE A 36 1.40 -0.85 -10.26
N ASN A 37 0.84 0.20 -10.86
CA ASN A 37 -0.02 0.09 -12.04
C ASN A 37 0.74 -0.49 -13.25
N ARG A 38 2.00 -0.09 -13.46
CA ARG A 38 2.83 -0.60 -14.56
C ARG A 38 3.21 -2.07 -14.38
N ALA A 39 3.49 -2.52 -13.15
CA ALA A 39 3.70 -3.94 -12.84
C ALA A 39 2.42 -4.75 -13.08
N ASN A 40 1.27 -4.21 -12.69
CA ASN A 40 -0.04 -4.82 -12.90
C ASN A 40 -0.37 -4.97 -14.41
N LEU A 41 -0.14 -3.91 -15.19
CA LEU A 41 -0.29 -3.89 -16.65
C LEU A 41 0.71 -4.81 -17.37
N TYR A 42 1.94 -4.93 -16.86
CA TYR A 42 2.96 -5.82 -17.41
C TYR A 42 2.53 -7.28 -17.27
N ILE A 43 2.04 -7.69 -16.10
CA ILE A 43 1.53 -9.06 -15.89
C ILE A 43 0.26 -9.31 -16.71
N CYS A 44 -0.64 -8.33 -16.82
CA CYS A 44 -1.78 -8.43 -17.75
C CYS A 44 -1.37 -8.59 -19.21
N ARG A 45 -0.27 -7.96 -19.65
CA ARG A 45 0.30 -8.18 -20.99
C ARG A 45 0.94 -9.55 -21.11
N LEU A 46 1.72 -9.98 -20.12
CA LEU A 46 2.39 -11.29 -20.11
C LEU A 46 1.36 -12.44 -20.23
N ARG A 47 0.21 -12.31 -19.56
CA ARG A 47 -0.91 -13.28 -19.59
C ARG A 47 -1.62 -13.36 -20.95
N LYS A 48 -1.56 -12.29 -21.77
CA LYS A 48 -2.06 -12.30 -23.16
C LYS A 48 -1.10 -13.01 -24.13
N THR A 49 0.20 -13.08 -23.80
CA THR A 49 1.21 -13.76 -24.63
C THR A 49 1.42 -15.21 -24.23
N THR A 50 1.04 -15.60 -23.00
CA THR A 50 1.22 -16.96 -22.48
C THR A 50 -0.05 -17.79 -22.60
N TRP A 51 0.11 -19.11 -22.69
CA TRP A 51 -0.95 -20.13 -22.78
C TRP A 51 -1.78 -20.28 -21.49
N LEU A 52 -1.87 -19.25 -20.66
CA LEU A 52 -2.62 -19.23 -19.40
C LEU A 52 -4.13 -19.01 -19.59
N GLY A 53 -4.57 -18.66 -20.81
CA GLY A 53 -5.99 -18.40 -21.11
C GLY A 53 -6.89 -19.63 -21.27
N LYS A 54 -6.35 -20.86 -21.31
CA LYS A 54 -7.09 -22.06 -21.71
C LYS A 54 -7.90 -22.72 -20.57
N TYR A 55 -7.53 -22.50 -19.30
CA TYR A 55 -8.21 -23.05 -18.12
C TYR A 55 -8.28 -22.03 -16.96
N PRO A 56 -9.18 -21.04 -17.01
CA PRO A 56 -9.23 -19.97 -16.00
C PRO A 56 -9.51 -20.49 -14.58
N VAL A 57 -10.34 -21.52 -14.44
CA VAL A 57 -10.73 -22.06 -13.11
C VAL A 57 -9.56 -22.73 -12.39
N ARG A 58 -8.73 -23.51 -13.11
CA ARG A 58 -7.57 -24.20 -12.52
C ARG A 58 -6.50 -23.20 -12.07
N GLU A 59 -6.36 -22.10 -12.79
CA GLU A 59 -5.43 -21.03 -12.44
C GLU A 59 -5.84 -20.34 -11.14
N VAL A 60 -7.13 -20.01 -10.95
CA VAL A 60 -7.62 -19.45 -9.69
C VAL A 60 -7.36 -20.41 -8.54
N LEU A 61 -7.66 -21.70 -8.72
CA LEU A 61 -7.49 -22.71 -7.68
C LEU A 61 -6.03 -22.86 -7.22
N ILE A 62 -5.08 -22.77 -8.15
CA ILE A 62 -3.65 -22.78 -7.82
C ILE A 62 -3.25 -21.49 -7.09
N VAL A 63 -3.66 -20.33 -7.59
CA VAL A 63 -3.34 -19.03 -6.96
C VAL A 63 -3.91 -18.95 -5.55
N THR A 64 -5.16 -19.38 -5.33
CA THR A 64 -5.78 -19.38 -4.00
C THR A 64 -5.10 -20.37 -3.06
N LEU A 65 -4.69 -21.53 -3.55
CA LEU A 65 -3.95 -22.51 -2.75
C LEU A 65 -2.58 -21.96 -2.33
N ILE A 66 -1.83 -21.36 -3.25
CA ILE A 66 -0.57 -20.68 -2.93
C ILE A 66 -0.80 -19.52 -1.95
N THR A 67 -1.86 -18.73 -2.16
CA THR A 67 -2.23 -17.63 -1.26
C THR A 67 -2.50 -18.14 0.16
N ALA A 68 -3.23 -19.24 0.29
CA ALA A 68 -3.57 -19.86 1.57
C ALA A 68 -2.31 -20.35 2.30
N VAL A 69 -1.40 -21.03 1.57
CA VAL A 69 -0.13 -21.51 2.12
C VAL A 69 0.75 -20.35 2.58
N LEU A 70 0.83 -19.26 1.81
CA LEU A 70 1.62 -18.07 2.16
C LEU A 70 0.99 -17.24 3.28
N SER A 71 -0.34 -17.21 3.39
CA SER A 71 -1.06 -16.42 4.40
C SER A 71 -1.17 -17.14 5.75
N PHE A 72 -1.19 -18.47 5.76
CA PHE A 72 -1.27 -19.27 6.99
C PHE A 72 -0.20 -18.94 8.05
N PRO A 73 1.10 -18.79 7.70
CA PRO A 73 2.13 -18.45 8.69
C PRO A 73 2.11 -16.98 9.12
N HIS A 74 1.35 -16.10 8.44
CA HIS A 74 1.48 -14.67 8.62
C HIS A 74 0.28 -14.03 9.34
N THR A 75 0.50 -13.58 10.57
CA THR A 75 -0.52 -12.99 11.45
C THR A 75 -1.30 -11.81 10.83
N TYR A 76 -0.63 -10.88 10.12
CA TYR A 76 -1.29 -9.72 9.51
C TYR A 76 -2.03 -10.03 8.19
N LEU A 77 -1.61 -11.05 7.44
CA LEU A 77 -2.31 -11.51 6.22
C LEU A 77 -3.50 -12.39 6.56
N ARG A 78 -3.49 -13.07 7.71
CA ARG A 78 -4.63 -13.83 8.24
C ARG A 78 -5.81 -12.93 8.61
N MET A 79 -5.54 -11.67 8.97
CA MET A 79 -6.57 -10.74 9.42
C MET A 79 -7.33 -10.13 8.24
N ASN A 80 -8.62 -9.85 8.44
CA ASN A 80 -9.45 -9.21 7.44
C ASN A 80 -8.85 -7.85 7.03
N THR A 81 -8.79 -7.56 5.74
CA THR A 81 -8.14 -6.32 5.26
C THR A 81 -8.80 -5.07 5.83
N SER A 82 -10.12 -5.07 6.01
CA SER A 82 -10.86 -3.97 6.64
C SER A 82 -10.45 -3.75 8.10
N GLU A 83 -10.19 -4.83 8.82
CA GLU A 83 -9.75 -4.79 10.22
C GLU A 83 -8.30 -4.32 10.30
N LEU A 84 -7.43 -4.84 9.43
CA LEU A 84 -6.06 -4.36 9.28
C LEU A 84 -6.02 -2.84 9.02
N ILE A 85 -6.84 -2.32 8.10
CA ILE A 85 -6.91 -0.87 7.82
C ILE A 85 -7.32 -0.09 9.08
N LYS A 86 -8.33 -0.57 9.83
CA LYS A 86 -8.74 0.05 11.10
C LYS A 86 -7.58 0.09 12.09
N LEU A 87 -6.81 -0.99 12.21
CA LEU A 87 -5.62 -1.02 13.08
C LEU A 87 -4.54 -0.03 12.65
N LEU A 88 -4.32 0.11 11.34
CA LEU A 88 -3.32 1.05 10.82
C LEU A 88 -3.72 2.52 10.94
N VAL A 89 -5.02 2.79 10.89
CA VAL A 89 -5.55 4.16 11.00
C VAL A 89 -5.78 4.54 12.46
N SER A 90 -6.06 3.56 13.33
CA SER A 90 -6.27 3.80 14.75
C SER A 90 -5.02 4.30 15.44
N ARG A 91 -5.25 5.22 16.39
CA ARG A 91 -4.24 5.61 17.38
C ARG A 91 -4.01 4.45 18.34
N CYS A 92 -2.78 4.34 18.84
CA CYS A 92 -2.48 3.42 19.93
C CYS A 92 -3.16 3.93 21.19
N SER A 93 -4.09 3.14 21.73
CA SER A 93 -4.78 3.42 22.99
C SER A 93 -4.12 2.60 24.09
N PRO A 94 -3.96 3.12 25.32
CA PRO A 94 -3.50 2.29 26.44
C PRO A 94 -4.46 1.10 26.63
N GLY A 95 -3.96 -0.12 26.45
CA GLY A 95 -4.73 -1.37 26.54
C GLY A 95 -4.99 -2.12 25.22
N SER A 96 -4.41 -1.68 24.08
CA SER A 96 -4.51 -2.43 22.84
C SER A 96 -3.32 -3.38 22.64
N ASP A 97 -3.56 -4.70 22.66
CA ASP A 97 -2.57 -5.79 22.51
C ASP A 97 -2.04 -5.97 21.07
N PHE A 98 -1.79 -4.86 20.36
CA PHE A 98 -1.21 -4.93 19.02
C PHE A 98 0.29 -4.74 19.09
N SER A 99 1.04 -5.63 18.43
CA SER A 99 2.49 -5.52 18.27
C SER A 99 2.95 -4.24 17.55
N LEU A 100 2.01 -3.52 16.92
CA LEU A 100 2.22 -2.21 16.30
C LEU A 100 2.11 -1.02 17.27
N CYS A 101 1.72 -1.28 18.51
CA CYS A 101 1.52 -0.31 19.58
C CYS A 101 2.36 -0.64 20.83
N ASP A 102 3.40 -1.47 20.67
CA ASP A 102 4.37 -1.75 21.74
C ASP A 102 5.33 -0.56 21.92
N TYR A 103 4.87 0.40 22.72
CA TYR A 103 5.59 1.60 23.08
C TYR A 103 5.95 1.56 24.57
N HIS A 104 7.20 1.85 24.90
CA HIS A 104 7.63 1.85 26.30
C HIS A 104 7.14 3.12 27.01
N TYR A 105 6.07 3.02 27.80
CA TYR A 105 5.45 4.15 28.50
C TYR A 105 6.26 4.59 29.73
N ASN A 106 7.43 5.19 29.52
CA ASN A 106 8.17 5.74 30.66
C ASN A 106 7.58 7.09 31.10
N THR A 107 6.70 7.06 32.12
CA THR A 107 6.05 8.24 32.73
C THR A 107 7.01 9.16 33.49
N SER A 108 8.25 8.75 33.74
CA SER A 108 9.23 9.58 34.46
C SER A 108 9.92 10.65 33.61
N ASN A 109 9.75 10.64 32.28
CA ASN A 109 10.26 11.70 31.40
C ASN A 109 9.18 12.77 31.15
N PRO A 110 9.39 14.04 31.55
CA PRO A 110 8.41 15.11 31.32
C PRO A 110 8.19 15.39 29.83
N MET A 111 9.22 15.12 28.99
CA MET A 111 9.17 15.33 27.54
C MET A 111 8.20 14.36 26.85
N THR A 112 8.18 13.08 27.23
CA THR A 112 7.26 12.06 26.65
C THR A 112 5.81 12.29 27.09
N LYS A 113 5.61 12.85 28.28
CA LYS A 113 4.29 13.21 28.81
C LYS A 113 3.65 14.41 28.08
N VAL A 114 4.47 15.36 27.63
CA VAL A 114 4.03 16.56 26.90
C VAL A 114 3.80 16.28 25.41
N TYR A 115 4.65 15.47 24.78
CA TYR A 115 4.56 15.21 23.34
C TYR A 115 3.84 13.91 22.98
N GLN A 116 3.49 13.07 23.97
CA GLN A 116 2.85 11.75 23.79
C GLN A 116 3.55 10.82 22.78
N ASN A 117 4.84 11.07 22.48
CA ASN A 117 5.68 10.23 21.65
C ASN A 117 6.54 9.35 22.55
N TYR A 118 6.61 8.06 22.25
CA TYR A 118 7.34 7.08 23.04
C TYR A 118 8.38 6.38 22.15
N PRO A 119 9.55 5.99 22.71
CA PRO A 119 10.51 5.19 21.97
C PRO A 119 9.87 3.86 21.56
N ALA A 120 10.16 3.43 20.33
CA ALA A 120 9.71 2.14 19.81
C ALA A 120 10.22 0.99 20.69
N GLY A 121 9.33 0.08 21.09
CA GLY A 121 9.73 -1.19 21.67
C GLY A 121 10.37 -2.11 20.61
N PRO A 122 11.16 -3.12 21.04
CA PRO A 122 11.76 -4.08 20.12
C PRO A 122 10.71 -4.86 19.30
N SER A 123 9.51 -5.07 19.86
CA SER A 123 8.40 -5.72 19.15
C SER A 123 7.88 -4.88 17.98
N LEU A 124 7.97 -3.54 18.05
CA LEU A 124 7.50 -2.64 16.99
C LEU A 124 8.34 -2.80 15.70
N SER A 125 9.66 -2.95 15.83
CA SER A 125 10.55 -3.16 14.69
C SER A 125 10.26 -4.49 13.98
N THR A 126 10.00 -5.55 14.74
CA THR A 126 9.61 -6.85 14.16
C THR A 126 8.24 -6.79 13.49
N ALA A 127 7.29 -6.06 14.09
CA ALA A 127 5.97 -5.80 13.51
C ALA A 127 6.06 -5.02 12.18
N MET A 128 6.93 -4.01 12.08
CA MET A 128 7.17 -3.29 10.83
C MET A 128 7.70 -4.18 9.71
N VAL A 129 8.68 -5.04 10.02
CA VAL A 129 9.24 -5.97 9.03
C VAL A 129 8.17 -6.96 8.57
N LEU A 130 7.37 -7.50 9.49
CA LEU A 130 6.22 -8.32 9.14
C LEU A 130 5.21 -7.55 8.26
N LEU A 131 4.90 -6.29 8.57
CA LEU A 131 4.01 -5.48 7.72
C LEU A 131 4.59 -5.21 6.33
N ALA A 132 5.90 -5.02 6.22
CA ALA A 132 6.57 -4.85 4.93
C ALA A 132 6.51 -6.13 4.09
N ILE A 133 6.74 -7.30 4.71
CA ILE A 133 6.55 -8.61 4.06
C ILE A 133 5.08 -8.78 3.65
N ALA A 134 4.14 -8.45 4.53
CA ALA A 134 2.72 -8.49 4.24
C ALA A 134 2.37 -7.60 3.04
N LEU A 135 2.91 -6.38 2.96
CA LEU A 135 2.72 -5.44 1.86
C LEU A 135 3.18 -6.03 0.54
N ILE A 136 4.40 -6.58 0.49
CA ILE A 136 4.97 -7.18 -0.72
C ILE A 136 4.11 -8.37 -1.18
N LEU A 137 3.77 -9.28 -0.25
CA LEU A 137 2.90 -10.41 -0.56
C LEU A 137 1.52 -9.97 -1.05
N LYS A 138 0.90 -8.98 -0.40
CA LYS A 138 -0.40 -8.42 -0.82
C LYS A 138 -0.31 -7.81 -2.21
N LEU A 139 0.77 -7.08 -2.49
CA LEU A 139 1.02 -6.48 -3.80
C LEU A 139 1.10 -7.57 -4.87
N ILE A 140 1.89 -8.62 -4.63
CA ILE A 140 2.02 -9.76 -5.55
C ILE A 140 0.66 -10.47 -5.76
N LEU A 141 -0.03 -10.80 -4.67
CA LEU A 141 -1.35 -11.47 -4.70
C LEU A 141 -2.39 -10.66 -5.48
N THR A 142 -2.39 -9.36 -5.30
CA THR A 142 -3.34 -8.47 -5.98
C THR A 142 -3.07 -8.45 -7.48
N VAL A 143 -1.79 -8.36 -7.89
CA VAL A 143 -1.42 -8.42 -9.30
C VAL A 143 -1.82 -9.75 -9.95
N PHE A 144 -1.63 -10.88 -9.26
CA PHE A 144 -2.09 -12.17 -9.77
C PHE A 144 -3.62 -12.24 -9.90
N THR A 145 -4.34 -11.65 -8.95
CA THR A 145 -5.80 -11.63 -8.90
C THR A 145 -6.40 -10.79 -10.03
N PHE A 146 -5.81 -9.63 -10.37
CA PHE A 146 -6.35 -8.75 -11.41
C PHE A 146 -6.34 -9.30 -12.82
N GLY A 147 -5.47 -10.26 -13.12
CA GLY A 147 -5.49 -10.90 -14.43
C GLY A 147 -6.49 -12.06 -14.53
N ILE A 148 -7.20 -12.41 -13.45
CA ILE A 148 -8.22 -13.46 -13.48
C ILE A 148 -9.51 -12.89 -14.10
N LYS A 149 -10.23 -13.70 -14.89
CA LYS A 149 -11.55 -13.35 -15.46
C LYS A 149 -12.66 -13.34 -14.40
N VAL A 150 -12.54 -12.50 -13.36
CA VAL A 150 -13.57 -12.30 -12.32
C VAL A 150 -13.72 -10.80 -12.06
N PRO A 151 -14.94 -10.28 -11.84
CA PRO A 151 -15.14 -8.90 -11.42
C PRO A 151 -14.61 -8.71 -9.99
N THR A 152 -13.33 -8.36 -9.84
CA THR A 152 -12.72 -8.06 -8.54
C THR A 152 -12.42 -6.57 -8.39
N GLY A 153 -12.79 -5.98 -7.26
CA GLY A 153 -12.46 -4.60 -6.92
C GLY A 153 -10.99 -4.43 -6.51
N LEU A 154 -10.30 -3.46 -7.11
CA LEU A 154 -8.90 -3.11 -6.81
C LEU A 154 -8.76 -2.09 -5.65
N PHE A 155 -9.90 -1.55 -5.19
CA PHE A 155 -9.97 -0.47 -4.21
C PHE A 155 -9.40 -0.87 -2.83
N ILE A 156 -9.97 -1.91 -2.21
CA ILE A 156 -9.59 -2.37 -0.86
C ILE A 156 -8.09 -2.71 -0.74
N PRO A 157 -7.48 -3.50 -1.64
CA PRO A 157 -6.05 -3.83 -1.52
C PRO A 157 -5.14 -2.60 -1.72
N SER A 158 -5.51 -1.67 -2.60
CA SER A 158 -4.75 -0.44 -2.81
C SER A 158 -4.82 0.48 -1.58
N LEU A 159 -5.99 0.59 -0.95
CA LEU A 159 -6.17 1.30 0.32
C LEU A 159 -5.25 0.72 1.39
N ALA A 160 -5.26 -0.61 1.56
CA ALA A 160 -4.42 -1.28 2.54
C ALA A 160 -2.92 -1.09 2.27
N ALA A 161 -2.50 -1.16 1.00
CA ALA A 161 -1.11 -0.94 0.63
C ALA A 161 -0.64 0.48 0.99
N GLY A 162 -1.44 1.49 0.69
CA GLY A 162 -1.15 2.87 1.08
C GLY A 162 -1.19 3.12 2.58
N ALA A 163 -2.13 2.49 3.29
CA ALA A 163 -2.20 2.56 4.75
C ALA A 163 -0.90 2.03 5.38
N ILE A 164 -0.42 0.87 4.91
CA ILE A 164 0.83 0.25 5.41
C ILE A 164 2.02 1.16 5.16
N MET A 165 2.16 1.68 3.94
CA MET A 165 3.26 2.61 3.62
C MET A 165 3.18 3.90 4.44
N GLY A 166 2.00 4.47 4.58
CA GLY A 166 1.78 5.67 5.39
C GLY A 166 2.13 5.42 6.85
N ARG A 167 1.70 4.29 7.42
CA ARG A 167 2.01 3.93 8.82
C ARG A 167 3.52 3.72 9.01
N MET A 168 4.21 3.04 8.08
CA MET A 168 5.67 2.88 8.15
C MET A 168 6.38 4.24 8.13
N LEU A 169 5.96 5.15 7.25
CA LEU A 169 6.52 6.50 7.20
C LEU A 169 6.23 7.29 8.48
N GLY A 170 5.02 7.19 9.02
CA GLY A 170 4.64 7.89 10.25
C GLY A 170 5.43 7.43 11.47
N ILE A 171 5.71 6.13 11.60
CA ILE A 171 6.54 5.64 12.70
C ILE A 171 8.02 5.96 12.44
N ALA A 172 8.50 5.89 11.19
CA ALA A 172 9.87 6.29 10.86
C ALA A 172 10.14 7.78 11.18
N THR A 173 9.20 8.67 10.86
CA THR A 173 9.30 10.09 11.24
C THR A 173 9.18 10.29 12.73
N GLU A 174 8.33 9.53 13.42
CA GLU A 174 8.23 9.54 14.87
C GLU A 174 9.57 9.18 15.52
N GLN A 175 10.20 8.08 15.11
CA GLN A 175 11.50 7.66 15.65
C GLN A 175 12.62 8.65 15.31
N LEU A 176 12.59 9.24 14.11
CA LEU A 176 13.53 10.29 13.73
C LEU A 176 13.37 11.52 14.62
N VAL A 177 12.14 11.95 14.89
CA VAL A 177 11.86 13.08 15.78
C VAL A 177 12.29 12.81 17.22
N VAL A 178 12.12 11.59 17.72
CA VAL A 178 12.63 11.18 19.04
C VAL A 178 14.17 11.21 19.07
N ALA A 179 14.84 10.74 18.02
CA ALA A 179 16.30 10.76 17.93
C ALA A 179 16.89 12.19 17.86
N TYR A 180 16.19 13.12 17.21
CA TYR A 180 16.61 14.53 17.06
C TYR A 180 15.83 15.48 17.99
N ALA A 181 15.27 14.98 19.09
CA ALA A 181 14.43 15.75 20.03
C ALA A 181 15.14 16.96 20.67
N SER A 182 16.47 16.99 20.65
CA SER A 182 17.31 18.08 21.17
C SER A 182 17.41 19.30 20.24
N HIS A 183 16.93 19.22 18.99
CA HIS A 183 16.96 20.37 18.08
C HIS A 183 15.80 21.35 18.34
N PRO A 184 16.08 22.65 18.54
CA PRO A 184 15.07 23.66 18.90
C PRO A 184 13.99 23.89 17.84
N PHE A 185 14.26 23.51 16.58
CA PHE A 185 13.28 23.56 15.49
C PHE A 185 12.13 22.56 15.68
N ILE A 186 12.43 21.35 16.15
CA ILE A 186 11.44 20.28 16.36
C ILE A 186 10.56 20.60 17.57
N VAL A 187 11.17 21.09 18.65
CA VAL A 187 10.47 21.50 19.87
C VAL A 187 9.46 22.64 19.60
N LYS A 188 9.76 23.53 18.62
CA LYS A 188 8.83 24.59 18.19
C LYS A 188 7.68 24.10 17.31
N MET A 189 7.86 23.02 16.53
CA MET A 189 6.78 22.43 15.72
C MET A 189 5.77 21.65 16.57
N CYS A 190 6.23 21.01 17.65
CA CYS A 190 5.36 20.25 18.52
C CYS A 190 4.65 21.16 19.55
N LYS A 191 3.33 21.33 19.44
CA LYS A 191 2.52 22.03 20.46
C LYS A 191 2.29 21.15 21.68
N SER A 192 2.45 21.70 22.88
CA SER A 192 2.37 21.04 24.20
C SER A 192 1.00 20.41 24.58
N SER A 193 0.04 20.33 23.66
CA SER A 193 -1.34 19.88 23.94
C SER A 193 -1.82 18.78 22.97
N GLN A 194 -0.99 18.38 22.00
CA GLN A 194 -1.33 17.35 21.01
C GLN A 194 -0.10 16.46 20.72
N PRO A 195 -0.31 15.18 20.36
CA PRO A 195 0.78 14.31 19.93
C PRO A 195 1.48 14.94 18.72
N CYS A 196 2.82 15.07 18.78
CA CYS A 196 3.55 15.80 17.74
C CYS A 196 3.48 15.08 16.39
N ILE A 197 3.50 13.74 16.42
CA ILE A 197 3.37 12.90 15.24
C ILE A 197 2.31 11.84 15.55
N ASN A 198 1.31 11.74 14.67
CA ASN A 198 0.32 10.70 14.75
C ASN A 198 0.49 9.72 13.57
N PRO A 199 1.03 8.51 13.79
CA PRO A 199 1.28 7.57 12.71
C PRO A 199 -0.01 7.08 12.02
N GLY A 200 -1.17 7.15 12.70
CA GLY A 200 -2.47 6.85 12.10
C GLY A 200 -2.88 7.86 11.02
N LEU A 201 -2.55 9.14 11.20
CA LEU A 201 -2.83 10.17 10.19
C LEU A 201 -1.97 9.94 8.93
N TYR A 202 -0.70 9.60 9.11
CA TYR A 202 0.17 9.25 7.99
C TYR A 202 -0.36 8.03 7.23
N ALA A 203 -0.91 7.04 7.93
CA ALA A 203 -1.58 5.89 7.31
C ALA A 203 -2.79 6.31 6.45
N MET A 204 -3.66 7.20 6.96
CA MET A 204 -4.80 7.72 6.18
C MET A 204 -4.34 8.46 4.91
N VAL A 205 -3.33 9.34 5.03
CA VAL A 205 -2.80 10.11 3.90
C VAL A 205 -2.15 9.18 2.86
N GLY A 206 -1.40 8.17 3.30
CA GLY A 206 -0.82 7.16 2.40
C GLY A 206 -1.88 6.34 1.68
N ALA A 207 -2.94 5.93 2.39
CA ALA A 207 -4.10 5.26 1.80
C ALA A 207 -4.78 6.14 0.75
N ALA A 208 -5.00 7.42 1.04
CA ALA A 208 -5.59 8.38 0.11
C ALA A 208 -4.72 8.58 -1.14
N ALA A 209 -3.41 8.72 -0.98
CA ALA A 209 -2.48 8.94 -2.08
C ALA A 209 -2.44 7.76 -3.05
N THR A 210 -2.39 6.54 -2.53
CA THR A 210 -2.38 5.32 -3.36
C THR A 210 -3.73 5.08 -4.03
N LEU A 211 -4.84 5.25 -3.30
CA LEU A 211 -6.18 5.12 -3.86
C LEU A 211 -6.45 6.16 -4.97
N GLY A 212 -6.18 7.44 -4.70
CA GLY A 212 -6.38 8.52 -5.66
C GLY A 212 -5.54 8.35 -6.92
N GLY A 213 -4.30 7.85 -6.78
CA GLY A 213 -3.42 7.53 -7.91
C GLY A 213 -3.93 6.38 -8.78
N VAL A 214 -4.64 5.42 -8.18
CA VAL A 214 -5.02 4.17 -8.85
C VAL A 214 -6.44 4.21 -9.41
N THR A 215 -7.42 4.74 -8.67
CA THR A 215 -8.83 4.72 -9.10
C THR A 215 -9.30 6.02 -9.75
N ARG A 216 -8.50 7.09 -9.69
CA ARG A 216 -8.89 8.45 -10.12
C ARG A 216 -10.23 8.96 -9.52
N MET A 217 -10.75 8.31 -8.48
CA MET A 217 -11.94 8.75 -7.75
C MET A 217 -11.52 9.69 -6.63
N THR A 218 -11.55 11.00 -6.88
CA THR A 218 -11.06 12.01 -5.92
C THR A 218 -12.15 12.49 -4.96
N ILE A 219 -13.35 12.83 -5.45
CA ILE A 219 -14.41 13.43 -4.62
C ILE A 219 -14.95 12.43 -3.57
N SER A 220 -15.32 11.22 -3.99
CA SER A 220 -15.85 10.20 -3.08
C SER A 220 -14.83 9.79 -2.01
N LEU A 221 -13.55 9.69 -2.39
CA LEU A 221 -12.47 9.33 -1.47
C LEU A 221 -12.30 10.38 -0.37
N VAL A 222 -12.30 11.68 -0.73
CA VAL A 222 -12.18 12.76 0.25
C VAL A 222 -13.30 12.71 1.28
N VAL A 223 -14.54 12.47 0.85
CA VAL A 223 -15.69 12.33 1.77
C VAL A 223 -15.50 11.16 2.72
N VAL A 224 -15.12 9.99 2.22
CA VAL A 224 -14.85 8.81 3.07
C VAL A 224 -13.73 9.11 4.08
N MET A 225 -12.67 9.82 3.67
CA MET A 225 -11.58 10.17 4.58
C MET A 225 -12.01 11.19 5.65
N LEU A 226 -12.86 12.16 5.31
CA LEU A 226 -13.43 13.09 6.28
C LEU A 226 -14.32 12.37 7.29
N GLU A 227 -15.17 11.45 6.82
CA GLU A 227 -16.03 10.61 7.68
C GLU A 227 -15.19 9.73 8.63
N LEU A 228 -14.10 9.13 8.14
CA LEU A 228 -13.19 8.33 8.95
C LEU A 228 -12.33 9.16 9.91
N THR A 229 -12.09 10.44 9.60
CA THR A 229 -11.32 11.35 10.46
C THR A 229 -12.19 12.00 11.54
N GLY A 230 -13.51 11.96 11.38
CA GLY A 230 -14.48 12.46 12.34
C GLY A 230 -15.01 13.84 11.97
N GLY A 231 -16.09 13.85 11.19
CA GLY A 231 -17.05 14.96 11.22
C GLY A 231 -17.69 15.10 12.60
#